data_AF-A0A372QTQ2-F1
#
_entry.id   AF-A0A372QTQ2-F1
#
_cell.length_a   1.000
_cell.length_b   1.000
_cell.length_c   1.000
_cell.angle_alpha   90.00
_cell.angle_beta   90.00
_cell.angle_gamma   90.00
#
_symmetry.space_group_name_H-M   'P 1'
#
loop_
_entity.id
_entity.type
_entity.pdbx_description
1 polymer ?
#
loop_
_entity_poly.entity_id
_entity_poly.type
_entity_poly.pdbx_seq_one_letter_code
_entity_poly.pdbx_strand_id
1 'polypeptide(L)'
;MVVAIKEIFRISDWRFIQALNYLPHEIIKELDYDNKTDLWAFGVVLYKFLVGKPPFKVGKAPFMDKDVERTYEKIELVNYKIPKQFSSEVRNLIRSLLKSNPEKRLPLDRVKTHPWFMKNL
;
A
#
# COMPACT_ATOMS: atom_id res chain seq x y z
N MET A 1 3.98 10.12 -6.65
CA MET A 1 2.96 9.60 -7.61
C MET A 1 1.53 9.96 -7.18
N VAL A 2 1.30 10.16 -5.87
CA VAL A 2 -0.02 10.46 -5.29
C VAL A 2 -0.47 11.92 -5.50
N VAL A 3 0.45 12.87 -5.63
CA VAL A 3 0.15 14.31 -5.86
C VAL A 3 -0.56 14.55 -7.20
N ALA A 4 -0.22 13.78 -8.25
CA ALA A 4 -0.85 13.91 -9.57
C ALA A 4 -2.26 13.30 -9.64
N ILE A 5 -2.65 12.50 -8.65
CA ILE A 5 -3.93 11.78 -8.68
C ILE A 5 -5.05 12.73 -8.28
N LYS A 6 -4.82 13.74 -7.42
CA LYS A 6 -5.85 14.68 -6.90
C LYS A 6 -6.62 15.45 -7.98
N GLU A 7 -5.98 15.75 -9.10
CA GLU A 7 -6.62 16.43 -10.26
C GLU A 7 -7.64 15.55 -11.01
N ILE A 8 -7.67 14.23 -10.75
CA ILE A 8 -8.54 13.26 -11.45
C ILE A 8 -9.81 12.91 -10.62
N PHE A 9 -9.97 13.44 -9.40
CA PHE A 9 -11.00 13.05 -8.40
C PHE A 9 -12.41 13.61 -8.65
N ARG A 10 -12.93 13.50 -9.86
CA ARG A 10 -14.37 13.61 -10.11
C ARG A 10 -14.81 12.43 -10.97
N ILE A 11 -15.73 11.63 -10.41
CA ILE A 11 -16.58 10.62 -11.07
C ILE A 11 -16.06 9.17 -11.00
N SER A 12 -17.04 8.27 -10.91
CA SER A 12 -17.11 6.80 -10.92
C SER A 12 -16.27 6.09 -12.00
N ASP A 13 -14.98 6.38 -12.06
CA ASP A 13 -14.04 5.70 -12.94
C ASP A 13 -13.49 4.44 -12.25
N TRP A 14 -13.63 3.28 -12.88
CA TRP A 14 -13.06 1.99 -12.45
C TRP A 14 -11.54 2.05 -12.21
N ARG A 15 -10.86 3.01 -12.85
CA ARG A 15 -9.46 3.35 -12.57
C ARG A 15 -9.24 3.72 -11.10
N PHE A 16 -10.21 4.37 -10.46
CA PHE A 16 -10.19 4.70 -9.04
C PHE A 16 -10.17 3.44 -8.16
N ILE A 17 -10.97 2.42 -8.49
CA ILE A 17 -11.02 1.18 -7.72
C ILE A 17 -9.67 0.46 -7.77
N GLN A 18 -8.99 0.51 -8.92
CA GLN A 18 -7.64 -0.01 -9.02
C GLN A 18 -6.65 0.82 -8.21
N ALA A 19 -6.72 2.16 -8.29
CA ALA A 19 -5.85 3.07 -7.56
C ALA A 19 -6.03 2.95 -6.03
N LEU A 20 -7.24 2.69 -5.54
CA LEU A 20 -7.57 2.53 -4.12
C LEU A 20 -6.65 1.54 -3.41
N ASN A 21 -6.29 0.45 -4.08
CA ASN A 21 -5.43 -0.58 -3.51
C ASN A 21 -4.01 -0.09 -3.14
N TYR A 22 -3.62 1.10 -3.60
CA TYR A 22 -2.31 1.72 -3.38
C TYR A 22 -2.40 2.96 -2.48
N LEU A 23 -3.60 3.41 -2.11
CA LEU A 23 -3.76 4.60 -1.29
C LEU A 23 -3.53 4.28 0.19
N PRO A 24 -2.79 5.13 0.93
CA PRO A 24 -2.69 5.01 2.37
C PRO A 24 -3.91 5.62 3.06
N HIS A 25 -4.08 5.30 4.34
CA HIS A 25 -5.25 5.72 5.12
C HIS A 25 -5.41 7.25 5.22
N GLU A 26 -4.32 8.04 5.25
CA GLU A 26 -4.38 9.50 5.31
C GLU A 26 -4.96 10.13 4.03
N ILE A 27 -4.72 9.54 2.86
CA ILE A 27 -5.29 10.03 1.59
C ILE A 27 -6.79 9.72 1.52
N ILE A 28 -7.17 8.52 1.99
CA ILE A 28 -8.57 8.07 2.00
C ILE A 28 -9.42 8.94 2.94
N LYS A 29 -8.84 9.34 4.07
CA LYS A 29 -9.48 10.22 5.06
C LYS A 29 -9.33 11.71 4.78
N GLU A 30 -8.78 12.07 3.61
CA GLU A 30 -8.52 13.45 3.20
C GLU A 30 -7.72 14.27 4.23
N LEU A 31 -6.82 13.60 4.96
CA LEU A 31 -5.92 14.22 5.92
C LEU A 31 -4.71 14.85 5.21
N ASP A 32 -4.00 15.70 5.93
CA ASP A 32 -2.69 16.20 5.49
C ASP A 32 -1.72 15.03 5.25
N TYR A 33 -0.95 15.15 4.19
CA TYR A 33 -0.04 14.11 3.74
C TYR A 33 1.24 14.70 3.18
N ASP A 34 2.30 13.89 3.16
CA ASP A 34 3.60 14.27 2.67
C ASP A 34 4.19 13.16 1.77
N ASN A 35 5.52 13.20 1.57
CA ASN A 35 6.25 12.22 0.78
C ASN A 35 6.22 10.79 1.37
N LYS A 36 5.78 10.59 2.62
CA LYS A 36 5.65 9.26 3.23
C LYS A 36 4.50 8.46 2.63
N THR A 37 3.60 9.09 1.88
CA THR A 37 2.57 8.40 1.06
C THR A 37 3.20 7.55 -0.04
N ASP A 38 4.30 8.01 -0.66
CA ASP A 38 5.01 7.25 -1.68
C ASP A 38 5.72 6.02 -1.06
N LEU A 39 6.13 6.07 0.21
CA LEU A 39 6.67 4.91 0.94
C LEU A 39 5.63 3.80 1.14
N TRP A 40 4.38 4.17 1.44
CA TRP A 40 3.28 3.22 1.51
C TRP A 40 3.02 2.59 0.13
N ALA A 41 2.89 3.43 -0.91
CA ALA A 41 2.66 2.95 -2.27
C ALA A 41 3.78 2.00 -2.71
N PHE A 42 5.02 2.29 -2.36
CA PHE A 42 6.15 1.39 -2.57
C PHE A 42 5.99 0.04 -1.86
N GLY A 43 5.58 0.03 -0.59
CA GLY A 43 5.26 -1.20 0.14
C GLY A 43 4.14 -2.03 -0.52
N VAL A 44 3.10 -1.37 -1.03
CA VAL A 44 2.00 -2.03 -1.77
C VAL A 44 2.53 -2.65 -3.06
N VAL A 45 3.30 -1.91 -3.84
CA VAL A 45 3.88 -2.36 -5.11
C VAL A 45 4.83 -3.54 -4.90
N LEU A 46 5.71 -3.46 -3.90
CA LEU A 46 6.62 -4.54 -3.53
C LEU A 46 5.84 -5.81 -3.15
N TYR A 47 4.82 -5.67 -2.31
CA TYR A 47 3.94 -6.79 -1.96
C TYR A 47 3.29 -7.39 -3.21
N LYS A 48 2.73 -6.54 -4.09
CA LYS A 48 2.06 -6.99 -5.31
C LYS A 48 3.01 -7.74 -6.25
N PHE A 49 4.24 -7.28 -6.42
CA PHE A 49 5.22 -7.98 -7.24
C PHE A 49 5.56 -9.37 -6.71
N LEU A 50 5.67 -9.51 -5.39
CA LEU A 50 6.00 -10.79 -4.76
C LEU A 50 4.81 -11.75 -4.70
N VAL A 51 3.62 -11.24 -4.40
CA VAL A 51 2.42 -12.05 -4.10
C VAL A 51 1.49 -12.18 -5.32
N GLY A 52 1.66 -11.34 -6.34
CA GLY A 52 0.83 -11.30 -7.55
C GLY A 52 -0.48 -10.51 -7.43
N LYS A 53 -0.80 -10.01 -6.22
CA LYS A 53 -2.00 -9.19 -5.97
C LYS A 53 -1.76 -8.15 -4.87
N PRO A 54 -2.51 -7.04 -4.83
CA PRO A 54 -2.38 -6.05 -3.76
C PRO A 54 -2.69 -6.64 -2.36
N PRO A 55 -2.10 -6.08 -1.28
CA PRO A 55 -2.25 -6.59 0.08
C PRO A 55 -3.67 -6.45 0.63
N PHE A 56 -4.36 -5.36 0.26
CA PHE A 56 -5.69 -5.03 0.80
C PHE A 56 -6.84 -5.44 -0.12
N LYS A 57 -6.55 -5.98 -1.32
CA LYS A 57 -7.58 -6.34 -2.30
C LYS A 57 -8.61 -7.29 -1.70
N VAL A 58 -9.88 -6.92 -1.82
CA VAL A 58 -11.05 -7.77 -1.54
C VAL A 58 -11.74 -8.13 -2.85
N GLY A 59 -12.28 -9.34 -2.92
CA GLY A 59 -12.99 -9.82 -4.10
C GLY A 59 -12.12 -10.05 -5.34
N LYS A 60 -12.78 -10.46 -6.43
CA LYS A 60 -12.16 -10.63 -7.75
C LYS A 60 -12.60 -9.54 -8.73
N ALA A 61 -13.82 -9.03 -8.59
CA ALA A 61 -14.41 -8.01 -9.45
C ALA A 61 -14.36 -6.64 -8.75
N PRO A 62 -13.81 -5.60 -9.40
CA PRO A 62 -13.68 -4.27 -8.80
C PRO A 62 -15.00 -3.52 -8.63
N PHE A 63 -16.15 -4.07 -9.00
CA PHE A 63 -17.37 -3.27 -9.19
C PHE A 63 -18.42 -3.43 -8.09
N MET A 64 -18.10 -4.07 -6.96
CA MET A 64 -19.04 -4.22 -5.85
C MET A 64 -18.71 -3.24 -4.73
N ASP A 65 -19.66 -2.36 -4.39
CA ASP A 65 -19.49 -1.36 -3.32
C ASP A 65 -19.05 -1.98 -1.98
N LYS A 66 -19.57 -3.18 -1.66
CA LYS A 66 -19.18 -3.96 -0.47
C LYS A 66 -17.71 -4.36 -0.46
N ASP A 67 -17.11 -4.64 -1.63
CA ASP A 67 -15.70 -5.00 -1.73
C ASP A 67 -14.80 -3.76 -1.60
N VAL A 68 -15.27 -2.60 -2.10
CA VAL A 68 -14.62 -1.30 -1.90
C VAL A 68 -14.60 -0.93 -0.42
N GLU A 69 -15.73 -1.02 0.27
CA GLU A 69 -15.87 -0.77 1.71
C GLU A 69 -14.93 -1.66 2.53
N ARG A 70 -14.93 -2.98 2.28
CA ARG A 70 -14.01 -3.91 2.97
C ARG A 70 -12.53 -3.65 2.64
N THR A 71 -12.23 -3.12 1.46
CA THR A 71 -10.86 -2.71 1.12
C THR A 71 -10.45 -1.50 1.96
N TYR A 72 -11.35 -0.53 2.17
CA TYR A 72 -11.12 0.59 3.09
C TYR A 72 -10.86 0.10 4.51
N GLU A 73 -11.71 -0.77 5.05
CA GLU A 73 -11.54 -1.35 6.39
C GLU A 73 -10.16 -2.01 6.55
N LYS A 74 -9.72 -2.77 5.54
CA LYS A 74 -8.41 -3.41 5.56
C LYS A 74 -7.25 -2.42 5.50
N ILE A 75 -7.37 -1.34 4.73
CA ILE A 75 -6.34 -0.30 4.66
C ILE A 75 -6.23 0.40 6.01
N GLU A 76 -7.37 0.76 6.62
CA GLU A 76 -7.42 1.44 7.92
C GLU A 76 -6.83 0.58 9.04
N LEU A 77 -7.18 -0.71 9.07
CA LEU A 77 -6.66 -1.67 10.05
C LEU A 77 -5.26 -2.20 9.71
N VAL A 78 -4.72 -1.83 8.54
CA VAL A 78 -3.46 -2.36 8.00
C VAL A 78 -3.49 -3.90 8.00
N ASN A 79 -4.62 -4.47 7.60
CA ASN A 79 -4.92 -5.90 7.69
C ASN A 79 -4.62 -6.62 6.38
N TYR A 80 -3.44 -7.22 6.32
CA TYR A 80 -2.98 -8.06 5.21
C TYR A 80 -2.12 -9.21 5.72
N LYS A 81 -1.93 -10.25 4.89
CA LYS A 81 -1.14 -11.44 5.24
C LYS A 81 -0.03 -11.64 4.23
N ILE A 82 1.21 -11.69 4.68
CA ILE A 82 2.35 -12.08 3.84
C ILE A 82 2.52 -13.60 3.92
N PRO A 83 2.52 -14.34 2.80
CA PRO A 83 2.74 -15.80 2.79
C PRO A 83 4.03 -16.21 3.51
N LYS A 84 4.00 -17.35 4.21
CA LYS A 84 5.13 -17.84 5.01
C LYS A 84 6.35 -18.25 4.19
N GLN A 85 6.16 -18.51 2.89
CA GLN A 85 7.25 -18.85 1.95
C GLN A 85 8.25 -17.71 1.75
N PHE A 86 7.88 -16.47 2.07
CA PHE A 86 8.76 -15.33 1.93
C PHE A 86 9.70 -15.20 3.14
N SER A 87 10.95 -14.78 2.87
CA SER A 87 11.98 -14.62 3.89
C SER A 87 11.55 -13.66 5.02
N SER A 88 12.18 -13.79 6.20
CA SER A 88 11.91 -12.87 7.31
C SER A 88 12.27 -11.43 6.95
N GLU A 89 13.29 -11.22 6.13
CA GLU A 89 13.76 -9.90 5.71
C GLU A 89 12.74 -9.18 4.83
N VAL A 90 12.19 -9.83 3.79
CA VAL A 90 11.19 -9.16 2.94
C VAL A 90 9.89 -8.91 3.69
N ARG A 91 9.52 -9.85 4.58
CA ARG A 91 8.36 -9.65 5.47
C ARG A 91 8.57 -8.47 6.40
N ASN A 92 9.79 -8.28 6.91
CA ASN A 92 10.13 -7.13 7.73
C ASN A 92 10.08 -5.81 6.93
N LEU A 93 10.64 -5.79 5.72
CA LEU A 93 10.60 -4.61 4.86
C LEU A 93 9.17 -4.16 4.56
N ILE A 94 8.31 -5.09 4.11
CA ILE A 94 6.90 -4.78 3.80
C ILE A 94 6.17 -4.25 5.03
N ARG A 95 6.34 -4.88 6.21
CA ARG A 95 5.71 -4.41 7.47
C ARG A 95 6.24 -3.05 7.93
N SER A 96 7.49 -2.75 7.60
CA SER A 96 8.09 -1.46 7.97
C SER A 96 7.60 -0.33 7.08
N LEU A 97 7.20 -0.62 5.84
CA LEU A 97 6.60 0.34 4.89
C LEU A 97 5.08 0.50 5.08
N LEU A 98 4.36 -0.61 5.27
CA LEU A 98 2.91 -0.64 5.44
C LEU A 98 2.54 -0.47 6.91
N LYS A 99 2.72 0.75 7.43
CA LYS A 99 2.21 1.16 8.74
C LYS A 99 1.17 2.25 8.57
N SER A 100 0.16 2.22 9.44
CA SER A 100 -0.88 3.25 9.51
C SER A 100 -0.20 4.60 9.74
N ASN A 101 0.34 4.85 10.94
CA ASN A 101 1.07 6.08 11.23
C ASN A 101 2.25 6.31 10.24
N PRO A 102 2.21 7.39 9.41
CA PRO A 102 3.26 7.72 8.45
C PRO A 102 4.65 7.86 9.09
N GLU A 103 4.75 8.46 10.28
CA GLU A 103 6.02 8.66 11.00
C GLU A 103 6.70 7.36 11.42
N LYS A 104 5.95 6.26 11.49
CA LYS A 104 6.51 4.94 11.82
C LYS A 104 7.01 4.18 10.59
N ARG A 105 6.74 4.67 9.37
CA ARG A 105 7.15 4.03 8.12
C ARG A 105 8.67 4.12 7.95
N LEU A 106 9.26 3.10 7.36
CA LEU A 106 10.69 3.06 7.09
C LEU A 106 11.06 4.17 6.09
N PRO A 107 11.92 5.13 6.45
CA PRO A 107 12.28 6.22 5.56
C PRO A 107 13.15 5.72 4.39
N LEU A 108 13.13 6.47 3.28
CA LEU A 108 13.69 6.04 2.00
C LEU A 108 15.20 5.72 2.04
N ASP A 109 15.96 6.48 2.82
CA ASP A 109 17.38 6.24 3.07
C ASP A 109 17.63 4.84 3.67
N ARG A 110 16.78 4.45 4.63
CA ARG A 110 16.85 3.13 5.29
C ARG A 110 16.30 1.99 4.45
N VAL A 111 15.41 2.27 3.51
CA VAL A 111 14.93 1.28 2.54
C VAL A 111 16.09 0.76 1.69
N LYS A 112 16.94 1.65 1.17
CA LYS A 112 18.07 1.28 0.30
C LYS A 112 19.09 0.40 1.02
N THR A 113 19.27 0.62 2.32
CA THR A 113 20.21 -0.15 3.16
C THR A 113 19.54 -1.32 3.88
N HIS A 114 18.27 -1.62 3.58
CA HIS A 114 17.56 -2.69 4.27
C HIS A 114 18.19 -4.06 3.94
N PRO A 115 18.33 -4.99 4.91
CA PRO A 115 18.98 -6.29 4.68
C PRO A 115 18.44 -7.08 3.49
N TRP A 116 17.14 -6.93 3.18
CA TRP A 116 16.55 -7.56 2.00
C TRP A 116 17.14 -7.04 0.68
N PHE A 117 17.35 -5.73 0.56
CA PHE A 117 17.97 -5.13 -0.63
C PHE A 117 19.46 -5.50 -0.71
N MET A 118 20.19 -5.38 0.40
CA MET A 118 21.63 -5.67 0.46
C MET A 118 22.01 -7.13 0.16
N LYS A 119 21.07 -8.08 0.32
CA LYS A 119 21.30 -9.50 0.00
C LYS A 119 20.97 -9.88 -1.44
N ASN A 120 20.22 -9.04 -2.15
CA ASN A 120 19.67 -9.35 -3.49
C ASN A 120 20.05 -8.31 -4.56
N LEU A 121 20.91 -7.37 -4.21
CA LEU A 121 21.64 -6.45 -5.09
C LEU A 121 23.12 -6.84 -5.07
#